data_AF-A0A843EGU8-F1
#
_entry.id   AF-A0A843EGU8-F1
#
_cell.length_a   1.000
_cell.length_b   1.000
_cell.length_c   1.000
_cell.angle_alpha   90.00
_cell.angle_beta   90.00
_cell.angle_gamma   90.00
#
_symmetry.space_group_name_H-M   'P 1'
#
loop_
_entity.id
_entity.type
_entity.pdbx_description
1 polymer ?
#
loop_
_entity_poly.entity_id
_entity_poly.type
_entity_poly.pdbx_seq_one_letter_code
_entity_poly.pdbx_strand_id
1 'polypeptide(L)'
;VVSAIVGSLAIYLSVNGIVRKEKERVKVEKGIRNCLFDLGNRMVTGENFDSALVAALSMRKECVGLAESLSREYMLCRGDLESAIRMCMTQYSEYMADICCRIMVASNKDVRDAGRMATAIAHQLQNEDLVRNDMKNKLRGMTDMMNGTAAVFAPLILGMSIMMMSPLVSMSAMADTSSSFITVFVYVIELAVLISMFTALLSDRFRAINVINRFATVLPLSMVILFVCSSIAI
;
A
#
# COMPACT_ATOMS: atom_id res chain seq x y z
N VAL A 1 29.90 4.56 -6.05
CA VAL A 1 29.22 3.85 -4.93
C VAL A 1 28.57 4.82 -3.94
N VAL A 2 29.32 5.80 -3.39
CA VAL A 2 28.75 6.82 -2.47
C VAL A 2 27.59 7.59 -3.10
N SER A 3 27.67 7.96 -4.38
CA SER A 3 26.58 8.61 -5.12
C SER A 3 25.31 7.75 -5.24
N ALA A 4 25.45 6.43 -5.36
CA ALA A 4 24.32 5.49 -5.44
C ALA A 4 23.65 5.30 -4.07
N ILE A 5 24.43 5.28 -2.99
CA ILE A 5 23.91 5.23 -1.62
C ILE A 5 23.14 6.52 -1.29
N VAL A 6 23.69 7.70 -1.63
CA VAL A 6 23.02 8.98 -1.41
C VAL A 6 21.75 9.10 -2.26
N GLY A 7 21.80 8.66 -3.53
CA GLY A 7 20.64 8.65 -4.43
C GLY A 7 19.50 7.75 -3.91
N SER A 8 19.83 6.55 -3.42
CA SER A 8 18.84 5.62 -2.85
C SER A 8 18.20 6.15 -1.55
N LEU A 9 18.97 6.82 -0.70
CA LEU A 9 18.48 7.45 0.53
C LEU A 9 17.56 8.65 0.23
N ALA A 10 17.88 9.45 -0.79
CA ALA A 10 17.05 10.57 -1.22
C ALA A 10 15.69 10.11 -1.78
N ILE A 11 15.68 9.01 -2.54
CA ILE A 11 14.45 8.36 -3.01
C ILE A 11 13.61 7.88 -1.82
N TYR A 12 14.23 7.28 -0.81
CA TYR A 12 13.51 6.87 0.41
C TYR A 12 12.85 8.03 1.16
N LEU A 13 13.56 9.15 1.33
CA LEU A 13 13.05 10.31 2.05
C LEU A 13 11.89 11.00 1.32
N SER A 14 11.98 11.12 -0.01
CA SER A 14 10.91 11.74 -0.83
C SER A 14 9.62 10.91 -0.86
N VAL A 15 9.73 9.59 -0.77
CA VAL A 15 8.59 8.65 -0.85
C VAL A 15 7.81 8.56 0.47
N ASN A 16 8.47 8.79 1.61
CA ASN A 16 7.84 8.67 2.94
C ASN A 16 6.63 9.59 3.12
N GLY A 17 6.65 10.80 2.56
CA GLY A 17 5.52 11.74 2.63
C GLY A 17 4.28 11.23 1.89
N ILE A 18 4.46 10.64 0.72
CA ILE A 18 3.38 10.09 -0.12
C ILE A 18 2.80 8.84 0.54
N VAL A 19 3.66 7.97 1.08
CA VAL A 19 3.26 6.75 1.78
C VAL A 19 2.44 7.07 3.03
N ARG A 20 2.79 8.13 3.77
CA ARG A 20 2.03 8.54 4.95
C ARG A 20 0.61 8.98 4.58
N LYS A 21 0.46 9.81 3.54
CA LYS A 21 -0.87 10.22 3.04
C LYS A 21 -1.70 9.02 2.57
N GLU A 22 -1.08 8.07 1.87
CA GLU A 22 -1.77 6.85 1.44
C GLU A 22 -2.19 5.98 2.63
N LYS A 23 -1.34 5.84 3.65
CA LYS A 23 -1.70 5.11 4.88
C LYS A 23 -2.88 5.75 5.60
N GLU A 24 -2.91 7.07 5.68
CA GLU A 24 -4.04 7.81 6.25
C GLU A 24 -5.31 7.58 5.42
N ARG A 25 -5.23 7.68 4.09
CA ARG A 25 -6.34 7.37 3.17
C ARG A 25 -6.89 5.95 3.37
N VAL A 26 -6.01 4.95 3.45
CA VAL A 26 -6.39 3.54 3.66
C VAL A 26 -7.02 3.32 5.03
N LYS A 27 -6.57 4.04 6.08
CA LYS A 27 -7.22 3.98 7.40
C LYS A 27 -8.65 4.50 7.33
N VAL A 28 -8.87 5.67 6.72
CA VAL A 28 -10.21 6.23 6.55
C VAL A 28 -11.10 5.29 5.72
N GLU A 29 -10.58 4.73 4.61
CA GLU A 29 -11.31 3.75 3.80
C GLU A 29 -11.74 2.52 4.62
N LYS A 30 -10.85 2.00 5.48
CA LYS A 30 -11.17 0.89 6.37
C LYS A 30 -12.20 1.29 7.44
N GLY A 31 -12.10 2.51 7.95
CA GLY A 31 -13.09 3.11 8.84
C GLY A 31 -14.49 3.12 8.22
N ILE A 32 -14.61 3.64 6.99
CA ILE A 32 -15.86 3.68 6.22
C ILE A 32 -16.45 2.28 6.05
N ARG A 33 -15.62 1.31 5.60
CA ARG A 33 -16.05 -0.09 5.42
C ARG A 33 -16.69 -0.65 6.68
N ASN A 34 -16.05 -0.41 7.82
CA ASN A 34 -16.54 -0.94 9.10
C ASN A 34 -17.78 -0.18 9.60
N CYS A 35 -17.97 1.10 9.23
CA CYS A 35 -19.17 1.87 9.55
C CYS A 35 -20.43 1.33 8.85
N LEU A 36 -20.31 0.54 7.78
CA LEU A 36 -21.47 -0.02 7.08
C LEU A 36 -22.33 -0.93 7.97
N PHE A 37 -21.73 -1.61 8.95
CA PHE A 37 -22.47 -2.37 9.96
C PHE A 37 -23.31 -1.46 10.85
N ASP A 38 -22.70 -0.39 11.36
CA ASP A 38 -23.36 0.56 12.26
C ASP A 38 -24.48 1.32 11.51
N LEU A 39 -24.23 1.68 10.24
CA LEU A 39 -25.21 2.24 9.31
C LEU A 39 -26.39 1.28 9.12
N GLY A 40 -26.11 0.03 8.77
CA GLY A 40 -27.13 -0.98 8.53
C GLY A 40 -28.03 -1.20 9.74
N ASN A 41 -27.43 -1.33 10.93
CA ASN A 41 -28.15 -1.48 12.19
C ASN A 41 -29.09 -0.29 12.47
N ARG A 42 -28.61 0.94 12.28
CA ARG A 42 -29.40 2.17 12.46
C ARG A 42 -30.57 2.27 11.48
N MET A 43 -30.33 1.94 10.21
CA MET A 43 -31.38 1.94 9.19
C MET A 43 -32.44 0.87 9.45
N VAL A 44 -32.06 -0.31 9.95
CA VAL A 44 -33.01 -1.35 10.36
C VAL A 44 -33.88 -0.89 11.53
N THR A 45 -33.33 -0.10 12.46
CA THR A 45 -34.11 0.53 13.54
C THR A 45 -35.04 1.65 13.06
N GLY A 46 -34.89 2.11 11.82
CA GLY A 46 -35.74 3.13 11.19
C GLY A 46 -35.14 4.53 11.14
N GLU A 47 -33.84 4.70 11.39
CA GLU A 47 -33.17 5.99 11.14
C GLU A 47 -33.04 6.23 9.62
N ASN A 48 -33.22 7.49 9.20
CA ASN A 48 -33.00 7.89 7.81
C ASN A 48 -31.52 7.72 7.42
N PHE A 49 -31.27 7.38 6.16
CA PHE A 49 -29.93 7.09 5.65
C PHE A 49 -28.90 8.20 5.94
N ASP A 50 -29.27 9.46 5.72
CA ASP A 50 -28.42 10.64 5.91
C ASP A 50 -27.95 10.78 7.36
N SER A 51 -28.91 10.72 8.30
CA SER A 51 -28.64 10.78 9.74
C SER A 51 -27.85 9.57 10.23
N ALA A 52 -28.20 8.37 9.74
CA ALA A 52 -27.56 7.12 10.11
C ALA A 52 -26.10 7.05 9.63
N LEU A 53 -25.81 7.54 8.41
CA LEU A 53 -24.46 7.53 7.85
C LEU A 53 -23.54 8.50 8.57
N VAL A 54 -23.97 9.75 8.79
CA VAL A 54 -23.18 10.74 9.54
C VAL A 54 -22.92 10.23 10.96
N ALA A 55 -23.93 9.67 11.62
CA ALA A 55 -23.78 9.13 12.96
C ALA A 55 -22.82 7.92 12.99
N ALA A 56 -22.95 6.97 12.05
CA ALA A 56 -22.04 5.83 11.94
C ALA A 56 -20.58 6.24 11.71
N LEU A 57 -20.34 7.27 10.87
CA LEU A 57 -19.00 7.81 10.62
C LEU A 57 -18.45 8.56 11.85
N SER A 58 -19.29 9.32 12.56
CA SER A 58 -18.88 10.10 13.74
C SER A 58 -18.40 9.24 14.92
N MET A 59 -18.87 8.00 15.02
CA MET A 59 -18.46 7.05 16.07
C MET A 59 -16.98 6.65 15.96
N ARG A 60 -16.34 6.85 14.79
CA ARG A 60 -14.95 6.45 14.54
C ARG A 60 -14.05 7.66 14.43
N LYS A 61 -13.01 7.70 15.28
CA LYS A 61 -11.99 8.76 15.30
C LYS A 61 -11.34 9.02 13.94
N GLU A 62 -11.17 7.97 13.13
CA GLU A 62 -10.55 8.05 11.80
C GLU A 62 -11.46 8.72 10.78
N CYS A 63 -12.79 8.69 10.97
CA CYS A 63 -13.79 9.19 10.03
C CYS A 63 -14.46 10.50 10.48
N VAL A 64 -14.07 11.08 11.62
CA VAL A 64 -14.71 12.31 12.15
C VAL A 64 -14.64 13.47 11.14
N GLY A 65 -13.47 13.72 10.56
CA GLY A 65 -13.33 14.80 9.56
C GLY A 65 -14.16 14.56 8.29
N LEU A 66 -14.36 13.29 7.91
CA LEU A 66 -15.25 12.91 6.82
C LEU A 66 -16.72 13.12 7.22
N ALA A 67 -17.11 12.73 8.44
CA ALA A 67 -18.47 12.89 8.96
C ALA A 67 -18.87 14.37 9.01
N GLU A 68 -17.98 15.23 9.49
CA GLU A 68 -18.21 16.68 9.53
C GLU A 68 -18.32 17.28 8.12
N SER A 69 -17.46 16.85 7.19
CA SER A 69 -17.50 17.32 5.80
C SER A 69 -18.81 16.89 5.12
N LEU A 70 -19.20 15.63 5.30
CA LEU A 70 -20.44 15.09 4.77
C LEU A 70 -21.67 15.77 5.38
N SER A 71 -21.66 16.04 6.69
CA SER A 71 -22.75 16.76 7.36
C SER A 71 -22.90 18.19 6.83
N ARG A 72 -21.78 18.90 6.58
CA ARG A 72 -21.80 20.23 5.95
C ARG A 72 -22.35 20.18 4.53
N GLU A 73 -21.90 19.22 3.73
CA GLU A 73 -22.40 19.03 2.36
C GLU A 73 -23.88 18.68 2.34
N TYR A 74 -24.37 17.83 3.24
CA TYR A 74 -25.81 17.53 3.35
C TYR A 74 -26.66 18.76 3.69
N MET A 75 -26.14 19.72 4.45
CA MET A 75 -26.85 20.98 4.72
C MET A 75 -26.86 21.93 3.51
N LEU A 76 -25.85 21.85 2.64
CA LEU A 76 -25.70 22.69 1.45
C LEU A 76 -26.42 22.10 0.23
N CYS A 77 -26.46 20.79 0.12
CA CYS A 77 -27.10 20.06 -0.96
C CYS A 77 -28.63 20.08 -0.80
N ARG A 78 -29.33 20.71 -1.74
CA ARG A 78 -30.80 20.80 -1.82
C ARG A 78 -31.45 19.47 -2.27
N GLY A 79 -31.10 18.36 -1.63
CA GLY A 79 -31.63 17.03 -1.94
C GLY A 79 -30.75 16.16 -2.85
N ASP A 80 -29.63 16.67 -3.35
CA ASP A 80 -28.64 15.85 -4.08
C ASP A 80 -27.63 15.20 -3.13
N LEU A 81 -28.09 14.17 -2.42
CA LEU A 81 -27.27 13.40 -1.48
C LEU A 81 -26.20 12.58 -2.20
N GLU A 82 -26.41 12.17 -3.46
CA GLU A 82 -25.43 11.38 -4.22
C GLU A 82 -24.17 12.20 -4.50
N SER A 83 -24.33 13.43 -4.98
CA SER A 83 -23.20 14.32 -5.25
C SER A 83 -22.43 14.67 -3.98
N ALA A 84 -23.14 14.88 -2.85
CA ALA A 84 -22.50 15.12 -1.56
C ALA A 84 -21.61 13.94 -1.12
N ILE A 85 -22.12 12.71 -1.24
CA ILE A 85 -21.38 11.48 -0.94
C ILE A 85 -20.16 11.36 -1.85
N ARG A 86 -20.33 11.56 -3.16
CA ARG A 86 -19.23 11.47 -4.13
C ARG A 86 -18.16 12.52 -3.86
N MET A 87 -18.53 13.78 -3.62
CA MET A 87 -17.57 14.86 -3.32
C MET A 87 -16.73 14.55 -2.07
N CYS A 88 -17.36 14.04 -1.01
CA CYS A 88 -16.68 13.77 0.26
C CYS A 88 -15.91 12.44 0.29
N MET A 89 -16.42 11.38 -0.34
CA MET A 89 -15.89 10.02 -0.16
C MET A 89 -14.95 9.56 -1.29
N THR A 90 -15.03 10.14 -2.49
CA THR A 90 -14.16 9.75 -3.63
C THR A 90 -12.68 10.01 -3.38
N GLN A 91 -12.33 11.04 -2.61
CA GLN A 91 -10.95 11.30 -2.18
C GLN A 91 -10.34 10.09 -1.42
N TYR A 92 -11.18 9.33 -0.71
CA TYR A 92 -10.77 8.16 0.06
C TYR A 92 -10.94 6.87 -0.74
N SER A 93 -12.13 6.61 -1.28
CA SER A 93 -12.40 5.42 -2.08
C SER A 93 -13.65 5.60 -2.92
N GLU A 94 -13.48 5.55 -4.23
CA GLU A 94 -14.57 5.56 -5.21
C GLU A 94 -15.52 4.36 -5.02
N TYR A 95 -14.96 3.19 -4.71
CA TYR A 95 -15.74 1.97 -4.47
C TYR A 95 -16.65 2.09 -3.23
N MET A 96 -16.16 2.69 -2.14
CA MET A 96 -17.00 2.91 -0.94
C MET A 96 -18.06 3.99 -1.17
N ALA A 97 -17.74 5.03 -1.95
CA ALA A 97 -18.71 6.04 -2.34
C ALA A 97 -19.85 5.41 -3.15
N ASP A 98 -19.54 4.56 -4.14
CA ASP A 98 -20.55 3.87 -4.96
C ASP A 98 -21.46 2.96 -4.11
N ILE A 99 -20.89 2.20 -3.16
CA ILE A 99 -21.68 1.39 -2.22
C ILE A 99 -22.63 2.26 -1.40
N CYS A 100 -22.15 3.37 -0.83
CA CYS A 100 -22.99 4.27 -0.04
C CYS A 100 -24.11 4.88 -0.89
N CYS A 101 -23.82 5.30 -2.13
CA CYS A 101 -24.83 5.80 -3.07
C CYS A 101 -25.87 4.72 -3.41
N ARG A 102 -25.46 3.46 -3.62
CA ARG A 102 -26.40 2.35 -3.88
C ARG A 102 -27.32 2.08 -2.69
N ILE A 103 -26.78 2.11 -1.47
CA ILE A 103 -27.58 1.95 -0.24
C ILE A 103 -28.55 3.12 -0.09
N MET A 104 -28.12 4.35 -0.37
CA MET A 104 -28.96 5.54 -0.39
C MET A 104 -30.13 5.40 -1.39
N VAL A 105 -29.85 4.98 -2.63
CA VAL A 105 -30.88 4.76 -3.66
C VAL A 105 -31.86 3.66 -3.23
N ALA A 106 -31.37 2.58 -2.59
CA ALA A 106 -32.23 1.54 -2.03
C ALA A 106 -33.10 2.08 -0.88
N SER A 107 -32.57 2.97 -0.05
CA SER A 107 -33.29 3.55 1.09
C SER A 107 -34.49 4.41 0.69
N ASN A 108 -34.47 5.00 -0.52
CA ASN A 108 -35.60 5.73 -1.07
C ASN A 108 -36.82 4.84 -1.34
N LYS A 109 -36.63 3.52 -1.48
CA LYS A 109 -37.73 2.54 -1.61
C LYS A 109 -38.16 2.03 -0.24
N ASP A 110 -37.22 1.48 0.51
CA ASP A 110 -37.44 1.01 1.88
C ASP A 110 -36.13 1.11 2.67
N VAL A 111 -36.16 1.91 3.74
CA VAL A 111 -35.01 2.17 4.61
C VAL A 111 -34.56 0.92 5.34
N ARG A 112 -35.49 0.05 5.78
CA ARG A 112 -35.17 -1.15 6.56
C ARG A 112 -34.51 -2.22 5.69
N ASP A 113 -35.02 -2.43 4.49
CA ASP A 113 -34.42 -3.36 3.53
C ASP A 113 -33.05 -2.86 3.04
N ALA A 114 -32.89 -1.54 2.85
CA ALA A 114 -31.59 -0.94 2.58
C ALA A 114 -30.60 -1.13 3.74
N GLY A 115 -31.06 -1.08 4.99
CA GLY A 115 -30.25 -1.39 6.17
C GLY A 115 -29.79 -2.85 6.20
N ARG A 116 -30.66 -3.80 5.81
CA ARG A 116 -30.29 -5.22 5.67
C ARG A 116 -29.26 -5.42 4.55
N MET A 117 -29.43 -4.72 3.42
CA MET A 117 -28.46 -4.71 2.32
C MET A 117 -27.11 -4.16 2.77
N ALA A 118 -27.08 -3.04 3.50
CA ALA A 118 -25.85 -2.48 4.05
C ALA A 118 -25.11 -3.46 4.95
N THR A 119 -25.85 -4.17 5.82
CA THR A 119 -25.30 -5.20 6.73
C THR A 119 -24.75 -6.40 5.95
N ALA A 120 -25.46 -6.86 4.91
CA ALA A 120 -25.00 -7.96 4.06
C ALA A 120 -23.72 -7.60 3.29
N ILE A 121 -23.65 -6.39 2.72
CA ILE A 121 -22.44 -5.87 2.08
C ILE A 121 -21.31 -5.79 3.10
N ALA A 122 -21.57 -5.29 4.31
CA ALA A 122 -20.55 -5.21 5.36
C ALA A 122 -19.96 -6.59 5.71
N HIS A 123 -20.80 -7.63 5.80
CA HIS A 123 -20.34 -9.02 5.96
C HIS A 123 -19.51 -9.52 4.77
N GLN A 124 -19.94 -9.23 3.54
CA GLN A 124 -19.18 -9.62 2.35
C GLN A 124 -17.79 -8.96 2.34
N LEU A 125 -17.72 -7.67 2.64
CA LEU A 125 -16.47 -6.92 2.71
C LEU A 125 -15.55 -7.43 3.83
N GLN A 126 -16.11 -7.88 4.96
CA GLN A 126 -15.36 -8.52 6.02
C GLN A 126 -14.82 -9.89 5.60
N ASN A 127 -15.62 -10.69 4.90
CA ASN A 127 -15.20 -11.99 4.38
C ASN A 127 -14.08 -11.83 3.34
N GLU A 128 -14.20 -10.85 2.44
CA GLU A 128 -13.13 -10.49 1.50
C GLU A 128 -11.82 -10.15 2.22
N ASP A 129 -11.89 -9.39 3.32
CA ASP A 129 -10.70 -9.05 4.12
C ASP A 129 -10.11 -10.29 4.82
N LEU A 130 -10.94 -11.21 5.30
CA LEU A 130 -10.48 -12.47 5.89
C LEU A 130 -9.76 -13.35 4.86
N VAL A 131 -10.36 -13.55 3.68
CA VAL A 131 -9.73 -14.31 2.59
C VAL A 131 -8.44 -13.65 2.15
N ARG A 132 -8.42 -12.32 2.00
CA ARG A 132 -7.20 -11.58 1.66
C ARG A 132 -6.11 -11.72 2.70
N ASN A 133 -6.44 -11.66 3.99
CA ASN A 133 -5.46 -11.85 5.05
C ASN A 133 -4.93 -13.28 5.09
N ASP A 134 -5.77 -14.28 4.84
CA ASP A 134 -5.35 -15.67 4.71
C ASP A 134 -4.39 -15.86 3.52
N MET A 135 -4.73 -15.32 2.34
CA MET A 135 -3.85 -15.32 1.17
C MET A 135 -2.52 -14.62 1.46
N LYS A 136 -2.57 -13.46 2.11
CA LYS A 136 -1.36 -12.72 2.50
C LYS A 136 -0.50 -13.52 3.45
N ASN A 137 -1.08 -14.23 4.41
CA ASN A 137 -0.34 -15.08 5.33
C ASN A 137 0.30 -16.28 4.62
N LYS A 138 -0.41 -16.91 3.67
CA LYS A 138 0.14 -17.98 2.83
C LYS A 138 1.31 -17.51 1.96
N LEU A 139 1.20 -16.31 1.39
CA LEU A 139 2.25 -15.72 0.53
C LEU A 139 3.38 -15.05 1.32
N ARG A 140 3.22 -14.86 2.63
CA ARG A 140 4.19 -14.16 3.48
C ARG A 140 5.53 -14.87 3.50
N GLY A 141 5.54 -16.20 3.63
CA GLY A 141 6.79 -16.97 3.63
C GLY A 141 7.60 -16.79 2.35
N MET A 142 6.95 -16.89 1.18
CA MET A 142 7.60 -16.68 -0.12
C MET A 142 8.08 -15.24 -0.29
N THR A 143 7.26 -14.26 0.11
CA THR A 143 7.58 -12.84 0.03
C THR A 143 8.76 -12.46 0.94
N ASP A 144 8.77 -12.96 2.18
CA ASP A 144 9.82 -12.67 3.16
C ASP A 144 11.15 -13.32 2.72
N MET A 145 11.10 -14.53 2.15
CA MET A 145 12.28 -15.19 1.57
C MET A 145 12.82 -14.41 0.36
N MET A 146 11.96 -13.99 -0.57
CA MET A 146 12.37 -13.23 -1.75
C MET A 146 12.99 -11.88 -1.37
N ASN A 147 12.40 -11.17 -0.40
CA ASN A 147 12.97 -9.94 0.15
C ASN A 147 14.30 -10.18 0.86
N GLY A 148 14.42 -11.25 1.64
CA GLY A 148 15.68 -11.63 2.30
C GLY A 148 16.79 -11.90 1.27
N THR A 149 16.46 -12.58 0.18
CA THR A 149 17.41 -12.83 -0.92
C THR A 149 17.82 -11.55 -1.61
N ALA A 150 16.88 -10.68 -1.96
CA ALA A 150 17.15 -9.40 -2.61
C ALA A 150 18.04 -8.48 -1.79
N ALA A 151 17.71 -8.38 -0.50
CA ALA A 151 18.29 -7.38 0.37
C ALA A 151 19.63 -7.83 0.93
N VAL A 152 19.81 -9.13 1.19
CA VAL A 152 20.98 -9.65 1.91
C VAL A 152 21.74 -10.70 1.11
N PHE A 153 21.11 -11.83 0.73
CA PHE A 153 21.86 -12.96 0.19
C PHE A 153 22.49 -12.67 -1.18
N ALA A 154 21.73 -12.07 -2.12
CA ALA A 154 22.25 -11.79 -3.46
C ALA A 154 23.41 -10.77 -3.43
N PRO A 155 23.31 -9.62 -2.73
CA PRO A 155 24.45 -8.70 -2.58
C PRO A 155 25.66 -9.34 -1.89
N LEU A 156 25.43 -10.21 -0.89
CA LEU A 156 26.51 -10.88 -0.16
C LEU A 156 27.26 -11.88 -1.04
N ILE A 157 26.54 -12.72 -1.80
CA ILE A 157 27.15 -13.68 -2.74
C ILE A 157 27.93 -12.94 -3.82
N LEU A 158 27.35 -11.89 -4.41
CA LEU A 158 28.02 -11.08 -5.43
C LEU A 158 29.26 -10.38 -4.88
N GLY A 159 29.20 -9.85 -3.64
CA GLY A 159 30.34 -9.28 -2.95
C GLY A 159 31.47 -10.29 -2.71
N MET A 160 31.13 -11.52 -2.29
CA MET A 160 32.12 -12.60 -2.14
C MET A 160 32.71 -13.05 -3.49
N SER A 161 31.90 -13.11 -4.56
CA SER A 161 32.40 -13.44 -5.90
C SER A 161 33.44 -12.42 -6.38
N ILE A 162 33.21 -11.13 -6.11
CA ILE A 162 34.17 -10.06 -6.37
C ILE A 162 35.46 -10.27 -5.55
N MET A 163 35.35 -10.60 -4.27
CA MET A 163 36.51 -10.89 -3.41
C MET A 163 37.36 -12.04 -3.97
N MET A 164 36.74 -13.12 -4.46
CA MET A 164 37.48 -14.24 -5.03
C MET A 164 38.08 -13.93 -6.41
N MET A 165 37.47 -13.02 -7.17
CA MET A 165 37.94 -12.63 -8.50
C MET A 165 39.09 -11.62 -8.46
N SER A 166 39.18 -10.80 -7.40
CA SER A 166 40.21 -9.77 -7.24
C SER A 166 41.66 -10.32 -7.34
N PRO A 167 42.05 -11.41 -6.63
CA PRO A 167 43.39 -11.99 -6.75
C PRO A 167 43.68 -12.55 -8.14
N LEU A 168 42.71 -13.23 -8.77
CA LEU A 168 42.88 -13.84 -10.10
C LEU A 168 43.12 -12.79 -11.19
N VAL A 169 42.45 -11.65 -11.08
CA VAL A 169 42.64 -10.52 -12.00
C VAL A 169 43.96 -9.80 -11.74
N SER A 170 44.38 -9.66 -10.48
CA SER A 170 45.70 -9.07 -10.16
C SER A 170 46.87 -9.89 -10.74
N MET A 171 46.71 -11.20 -10.90
CA MET A 171 47.69 -12.11 -11.49
C MET A 171 47.64 -12.16 -13.01
N SER A 172 46.50 -11.77 -13.62
CA SER A 172 46.32 -11.73 -15.07
C SER A 172 46.27 -10.27 -15.53
N ALA A 173 47.43 -9.75 -15.95
CA ALA A 173 47.66 -8.35 -16.33
C ALA A 173 46.84 -7.82 -17.54
N MET A 174 45.67 -8.38 -17.84
CA MET A 174 44.86 -8.10 -19.03
C MET A 174 43.37 -7.86 -18.77
N ALA A 175 42.88 -7.86 -17.53
CA ALA A 175 41.45 -7.65 -17.27
C ALA A 175 41.15 -6.31 -16.58
N ASP A 176 40.39 -5.46 -17.28
CA ASP A 176 39.91 -4.16 -16.80
C ASP A 176 38.81 -4.37 -15.74
N THR A 177 39.22 -4.40 -14.47
CA THR A 177 38.37 -4.67 -13.30
C THR A 177 37.18 -3.73 -13.18
N SER A 178 37.32 -2.49 -13.65
CA SER A 178 36.34 -1.42 -13.57
C SER A 178 35.00 -1.76 -14.26
N SER A 179 35.04 -2.48 -15.39
CA SER A 179 33.86 -2.90 -16.16
C SER A 179 33.03 -3.99 -15.47
N SER A 180 33.70 -4.89 -14.74
CA SER A 180 33.06 -5.99 -14.02
C SER A 180 32.27 -5.49 -12.81
N PHE A 181 32.81 -4.52 -12.07
CA PHE A 181 32.09 -3.89 -10.95
C PHE A 181 30.79 -3.22 -11.40
N ILE A 182 30.83 -2.43 -12.47
CA ILE A 182 29.65 -1.72 -12.99
C ILE A 182 28.53 -2.72 -13.34
N THR A 183 28.87 -3.84 -13.98
CA THR A 183 27.92 -4.90 -14.35
C THR A 183 27.23 -5.51 -13.12
N VAL A 184 27.97 -5.77 -12.04
CA VAL A 184 27.41 -6.29 -10.78
C VAL A 184 26.49 -5.27 -10.11
N PHE A 185 26.84 -3.98 -10.10
CA PHE A 185 25.97 -2.93 -9.57
C PHE A 185 24.65 -2.80 -10.35
N VAL A 186 24.71 -2.85 -11.68
CA VAL A 186 23.51 -2.84 -12.53
C VAL A 186 22.62 -4.05 -12.24
N TYR A 187 23.22 -5.23 -12.09
CA TYR A 187 22.50 -6.45 -11.76
C TYR A 187 21.78 -6.39 -10.41
N VAL A 188 22.42 -5.81 -9.38
CA VAL A 188 21.78 -5.62 -8.06
C VAL A 188 20.61 -4.64 -8.14
N ILE A 189 20.73 -3.57 -8.93
CA ILE A 189 19.63 -2.62 -9.16
C ILE A 189 18.48 -3.32 -9.88
N GLU A 190 18.76 -4.06 -10.94
CA GLU A 190 17.74 -4.81 -11.71
C GLU A 190 17.03 -5.84 -10.82
N LEU A 191 17.77 -6.60 -10.02
CA LEU A 191 17.24 -7.58 -9.10
C LEU A 191 16.35 -6.93 -8.03
N ALA A 192 16.74 -5.75 -7.52
CA ALA A 192 15.91 -4.96 -6.60
C ALA A 192 14.62 -4.44 -7.28
N VAL A 193 14.69 -4.03 -8.55
CA VAL A 193 13.49 -3.63 -9.34
C VAL A 193 12.55 -4.81 -9.52
N LEU A 194 13.07 -5.96 -10.00
CA LEU A 194 12.27 -7.15 -10.26
C LEU A 194 11.57 -7.64 -9.00
N ILE A 195 12.28 -7.72 -7.87
CA ILE A 195 11.69 -8.18 -6.61
C ILE A 195 10.66 -7.18 -6.08
N SER A 196 10.92 -5.87 -6.20
CA SER A 196 9.94 -4.86 -5.80
C SER A 196 8.68 -4.91 -6.66
N MET A 197 8.83 -5.14 -7.96
CA MET A 197 7.71 -5.30 -8.90
C MET A 197 6.93 -6.58 -8.63
N PHE A 198 7.61 -7.72 -8.43
CA PHE A 198 6.98 -9.01 -8.15
C PHE A 198 6.22 -8.99 -6.83
N THR A 199 6.80 -8.37 -5.80
CA THR A 199 6.12 -8.23 -4.50
C THR A 199 4.92 -7.28 -4.56
N ALA A 200 4.95 -6.30 -5.46
CA ALA A 200 3.80 -5.43 -5.72
C ALA A 200 2.70 -6.12 -6.53
N LEU A 201 3.06 -6.99 -7.49
CA LEU A 201 2.10 -7.84 -8.21
C LEU A 201 1.37 -8.77 -7.25
N LEU A 202 2.09 -9.32 -6.27
CA LEU A 202 1.51 -10.18 -5.22
C LEU A 202 0.70 -9.39 -4.18
N SER A 203 0.90 -8.09 -4.06
CA SER A 203 0.11 -7.23 -3.17
C SER A 203 -0.99 -6.55 -3.99
N ASP A 204 -2.16 -7.20 -4.04
CA ASP A 204 -3.43 -6.92 -4.75
C ASP A 204 -3.92 -5.45 -4.87
N ARG A 205 -3.23 -4.47 -4.25
CA ARG A 205 -3.36 -3.06 -4.61
C ARG A 205 -2.12 -2.64 -5.39
N PHE A 206 -2.19 -2.81 -6.72
CA PHE A 206 -1.19 -2.30 -7.68
C PHE A 206 -1.18 -0.77 -7.68
N ARG A 207 -0.71 -0.17 -6.59
CA ARG A 207 -0.35 1.23 -6.52
C ARG A 207 1.15 1.31 -6.63
N ALA A 208 1.61 2.07 -7.63
CA ALA A 208 3.02 2.39 -7.84
C ALA A 208 3.70 2.85 -6.54
N ILE A 209 2.97 3.51 -5.65
CA ILE A 209 3.45 3.96 -4.33
C ILE A 209 3.94 2.79 -3.45
N ASN A 210 3.28 1.63 -3.47
CA ASN A 210 3.71 0.46 -2.69
C ASN A 210 4.96 -0.21 -3.31
N VAL A 211 5.06 -0.22 -4.64
CA VAL A 211 6.25 -0.69 -5.38
C VAL A 211 7.45 0.19 -5.02
N ILE A 212 7.27 1.51 -5.15
CA ILE A 212 8.30 2.52 -4.92
C ILE A 212 8.75 2.50 -3.46
N ASN A 213 7.84 2.36 -2.50
CA ASN A 213 8.20 2.27 -1.08
C ASN A 213 9.03 1.02 -0.78
N ARG A 214 8.65 -0.15 -1.32
CA ARG A 214 9.43 -1.38 -1.13
C ARG A 214 10.79 -1.30 -1.79
N PHE A 215 10.84 -0.81 -3.02
CA PHE A 215 12.08 -0.54 -3.74
C PHE A 215 13.01 0.38 -2.95
N ALA A 216 12.47 1.48 -2.42
CA ALA A 216 13.20 2.45 -1.62
C ALA A 216 13.69 1.87 -0.27
N THR A 217 13.06 0.81 0.26
CA THR A 217 13.54 0.13 1.48
C THR A 217 14.60 -0.94 1.21
N VAL A 218 14.48 -1.68 0.11
CA VAL A 218 15.36 -2.83 -0.19
C VAL A 218 16.69 -2.37 -0.81
N LEU A 219 16.64 -1.38 -1.70
CA LEU A 219 17.81 -0.91 -2.45
C LEU A 219 18.93 -0.27 -1.61
N PRO A 220 18.68 0.59 -0.61
CA PRO A 220 19.77 1.13 0.21
C PRO A 220 20.43 0.04 1.06
N LEU A 221 19.66 -0.94 1.55
CA LEU A 221 20.21 -2.04 2.35
C LEU A 221 21.14 -2.93 1.52
N SER A 222 20.70 -3.31 0.31
CA SER A 222 21.52 -4.12 -0.59
C SER A 222 22.79 -3.40 -1.04
N MET A 223 22.72 -2.09 -1.30
CA MET A 223 23.88 -1.27 -1.66
C MET A 223 24.89 -1.14 -0.53
N VAL A 224 24.44 -1.01 0.73
CA VAL A 224 25.34 -0.98 1.90
C VAL A 224 26.05 -2.32 2.07
N ILE A 225 25.33 -3.44 1.96
CA ILE A 225 25.91 -4.78 2.11
C ILE A 225 26.96 -5.04 1.01
N LEU A 226 26.63 -4.71 -0.25
CA LEU A 226 27.56 -4.83 -1.35
C LEU A 226 28.81 -3.94 -1.15
N PHE A 227 28.63 -2.72 -0.65
CA PHE A 227 29.76 -1.81 -0.38
C PHE A 227 30.67 -2.36 0.72
N VAL A 228 30.11 -2.87 1.81
CA VAL A 228 30.91 -3.48 2.90
C VAL A 228 31.69 -4.67 2.37
N CYS A 229 31.05 -5.61 1.67
CA CYS A 229 31.73 -6.78 1.13
C CYS A 229 32.81 -6.43 0.09
N SER A 230 32.55 -5.44 -0.79
CA SER A 230 33.54 -5.00 -1.77
C SER A 230 34.68 -4.18 -1.18
N SER A 231 34.45 -3.44 -0.08
CA SER A 231 35.52 -2.70 0.63
C SER A 231 36.51 -3.60 1.36
N ILE A 232 36.11 -4.83 1.73
CA ILE A 232 37.00 -5.84 2.31
C ILE A 232 37.83 -6.55 1.23
N ALA A 233 37.41 -6.45 -0.04
CA ALA A 233 38.08 -7.06 -1.19
C ALA A 233 39.26 -6.25 -1.75
N ILE A 234 39.33 -4.95 -1.40
CA ILE A 234 40.31 -3.95 -1.85
C ILE A 234 41.34 -3.78 -0.75
#